data_AF-A0A7W0YKR9-F1
#
_entry.id   AF-A0A7W0YKR9-F1
#
_cell.length_a   1.000
_cell.length_b   1.000
_cell.length_c   1.000
_cell.angle_alpha   90.00
_cell.angle_beta   90.00
_cell.angle_gamma   90.00
#
_symmetry.space_group_name_H-M   'P 1'
#
loop_
_entity.id
_entity.type
_entity.pdbx_description
1 polymer ?
#
loop_
_entity_poly.entity_id
_entity_poly.type
_entity_poly.pdbx_seq_one_letter_code
_entity_poly.pdbx_strand_id
1 'polypeptide(L)'
;MRTGFEIESLRRPSLATLTLARPVTPTTRLEVGVSWMRGLRGASFNLSLSSFLRSVRSFTTVDAPSGGPAALTQMVQGSVLYDRGAGSVSLVAGPSLQRAGVAGRVFLDANGNGRYDVGEQGLPRVRIQVGSVSAYSDSSGSYRVWDVVPFEPVELALDSLSFESPLWVPAVPRMVLLPEPNRFTALDLPMVIGGVVEGMVVRGAGGARQGVGGVGLVLTERRSRKRRMVTSFTDGSFYLLGVTAGEYELSVDARVLNRIGMTARPRRFAISAAGEGAPAGLEVELVAGGD
;
A
#
# COMPACT_ATOMS: atom_id res chain seq x y z
N MET A 1 29.01 -11.92 -17.71
CA MET A 1 30.29 -12.66 -17.72
C MET A 1 31.11 -12.13 -16.56
N ARG A 2 31.53 -13.00 -15.62
CA ARG A 2 32.38 -12.59 -14.49
C ARG A 2 33.65 -13.42 -14.58
N THR A 3 34.76 -12.75 -14.80
CA THR A 3 36.10 -13.33 -14.80
C THR A 3 36.76 -12.94 -13.48
N GLY A 4 37.34 -13.92 -12.79
CA GLY A 4 38.01 -13.69 -11.51
C GLY A 4 39.37 -14.38 -11.51
N PHE A 5 40.41 -13.63 -11.18
CA PHE A 5 41.75 -14.16 -10.97
C PHE A 5 42.17 -13.78 -9.56
N GLU A 6 42.45 -14.78 -8.72
CA GLU A 6 43.03 -14.54 -7.41
C GLU A 6 44.51 -14.95 -7.49
N ILE A 7 45.38 -13.96 -7.34
CA ILE A 7 46.83 -14.10 -7.56
C ILE A 7 47.52 -13.91 -6.21
N GLU A 8 47.95 -15.01 -5.61
CA GLU A 8 48.71 -14.96 -4.34
C GLU A 8 50.22 -14.69 -4.56
N SER A 9 50.68 -14.60 -5.81
CA SER A 9 51.94 -13.93 -6.18
C SER A 9 52.02 -13.74 -7.70
N LEU A 10 52.50 -12.57 -8.15
CA LEU A 10 52.55 -12.15 -9.56
C LEU A 10 53.32 -13.07 -10.52
N ARG A 11 54.00 -14.11 -10.05
CA ARG A 11 54.81 -15.01 -10.90
C ARG A 11 54.21 -16.40 -11.13
N ARG A 12 53.22 -16.84 -10.34
CA ARG A 12 52.73 -18.22 -10.40
C ARG A 12 51.28 -18.35 -9.91
N PRO A 13 50.24 -18.34 -10.79
CA PRO A 13 48.83 -18.38 -10.39
C PRO A 13 48.47 -19.68 -9.65
N SER A 14 47.91 -19.58 -8.44
CA SER A 14 47.48 -20.72 -7.62
C SER A 14 46.04 -21.16 -7.91
N LEU A 15 45.20 -20.24 -8.43
CA LEU A 15 43.80 -20.46 -8.80
C LEU A 15 43.46 -19.65 -10.07
N ALA A 16 42.69 -20.23 -10.97
CA ALA A 16 42.09 -19.54 -12.10
C ALA A 16 40.63 -19.99 -12.25
N THR A 17 39.69 -19.04 -12.28
CA THR A 17 38.26 -19.34 -12.40
C THR A 17 37.61 -18.49 -13.49
N LEU A 18 36.88 -19.14 -14.38
CA LEU A 18 36.09 -18.49 -15.41
C LEU A 18 34.62 -18.88 -15.26
N THR A 19 33.73 -17.89 -15.13
CA THR A 19 32.30 -18.13 -14.97
C THR A 19 31.47 -17.32 -15.97
N LEU A 20 30.64 -18.02 -16.72
CA LEU A 20 29.68 -17.48 -17.67
C LEU A 20 28.28 -17.69 -17.13
N ALA A 21 27.57 -16.59 -16.88
CA ALA A 21 26.19 -16.61 -16.44
C ALA A 21 25.30 -15.91 -17.47
N ARG A 22 24.17 -16.54 -17.82
CA ARG A 22 23.22 -16.03 -18.81
C ARG A 22 21.78 -16.35 -18.39
N PRO A 23 20.86 -15.37 -18.44
CA PRO A 23 19.43 -15.67 -18.34
C PRO A 23 19.01 -16.46 -19.59
N VAL A 24 18.39 -17.62 -19.39
CA VAL A 24 17.79 -18.44 -20.46
C VAL A 24 16.35 -18.02 -20.68
N THR A 25 15.67 -17.66 -19.60
CA THR A 25 14.34 -17.03 -19.57
C THR A 25 14.34 -15.91 -18.50
N PRO A 26 13.27 -15.11 -18.36
CA PRO A 26 13.18 -14.13 -17.27
C PRO A 26 13.22 -14.74 -15.86
N THR A 27 12.87 -16.02 -15.72
CA THR A 27 12.80 -16.73 -14.44
C THR A 27 13.90 -17.76 -14.25
N THR A 28 14.69 -18.05 -15.30
CA THR A 28 15.72 -19.11 -15.28
C THR A 28 17.06 -18.56 -15.72
N ARG A 29 18.08 -18.82 -14.92
CA ARG A 29 19.46 -18.44 -15.17
C ARG A 29 20.35 -19.67 -15.20
N LEU A 30 21.18 -19.75 -16.24
CA LEU A 30 22.23 -20.74 -16.36
C LEU A 30 23.57 -20.08 -16.02
N GLU A 31 24.38 -20.78 -15.25
CA GLU A 31 25.76 -20.44 -14.94
C GLU A 31 26.63 -21.65 -15.23
N VAL A 32 27.70 -21.44 -15.96
CA VAL A 32 28.71 -22.46 -16.27
C VAL A 32 30.05 -21.88 -15.88
N GLY A 33 30.86 -22.65 -15.19
CA GLY A 33 32.20 -22.25 -14.85
C GLY A 33 33.20 -23.39 -14.95
N VAL A 34 34.45 -22.96 -15.05
CA VAL A 34 35.62 -23.81 -14.99
C VAL A 34 36.58 -23.20 -13.99
N SER A 35 37.09 -24.00 -13.08
CA SER A 35 38.11 -23.57 -12.14
C SER A 35 39.29 -24.53 -12.13
N TRP A 36 40.49 -23.98 -12.07
CA TRP A 36 41.73 -24.73 -11.97
C TRP A 36 42.49 -24.24 -10.75
N MET A 37 42.96 -25.18 -9.93
CA MET A 37 43.77 -24.89 -8.76
C MET A 37 45.04 -25.72 -8.78
N ARG A 38 46.17 -25.09 -8.47
CA ARG A 38 47.46 -25.76 -8.37
C ARG A 38 47.42 -26.81 -7.27
N GLY A 39 47.90 -28.03 -7.57
CA GLY A 39 47.92 -29.16 -6.63
C GLY A 39 46.76 -30.15 -6.82
N LEU A 40 45.73 -29.78 -7.58
CA LEU A 40 44.66 -30.69 -8.01
C LEU A 40 44.98 -31.28 -9.40
N ARG A 41 44.41 -32.44 -9.71
CA ARG A 41 44.71 -33.25 -10.92
C ARG A 41 44.16 -32.69 -12.25
N GLY A 42 43.71 -31.44 -12.29
CA GLY A 42 43.16 -30.78 -13.49
C GLY A 42 42.07 -29.76 -13.17
N ALA A 43 41.39 -29.26 -14.20
CA ALA A 43 40.29 -28.30 -14.05
C ALA A 43 38.99 -28.98 -13.57
N SER A 44 38.25 -28.29 -12.71
CA SER A 44 36.90 -28.65 -12.30
C SER A 44 35.88 -27.83 -13.09
N PHE A 45 34.72 -28.41 -13.37
CA PHE A 45 33.62 -27.77 -14.06
C PHE A 45 32.43 -27.66 -13.13
N ASN A 46 31.78 -26.51 -13.12
CA ASN A 46 30.53 -26.29 -12.41
C ASN A 46 29.45 -25.85 -13.39
N LEU A 47 28.24 -26.37 -13.23
CA LEU A 47 27.05 -25.92 -13.92
C LEU A 47 25.97 -25.67 -12.90
N SER A 48 25.31 -24.53 -12.95
CA SER A 48 24.20 -24.17 -12.08
C SER A 48 23.04 -23.64 -12.90
N LEU A 49 21.87 -24.23 -12.71
CA LEU A 49 20.61 -23.79 -13.29
C LEU A 49 19.67 -23.39 -12.15
N SER A 50 19.43 -22.10 -12.00
CA SER A 50 18.50 -21.56 -11.01
C SER A 50 17.22 -21.11 -11.70
N SER A 51 16.07 -21.63 -11.27
CA SER A 51 14.74 -21.26 -11.76
C SER A 51 13.87 -20.74 -10.61
N PHE A 52 13.38 -19.52 -10.73
CA PHE A 52 12.50 -18.85 -9.77
C PHE A 52 11.10 -18.70 -10.40
N LEU A 53 10.30 -19.75 -10.35
CA LEU A 53 8.92 -19.73 -10.83
C LEU A 53 8.01 -19.13 -9.76
N ARG A 54 6.73 -18.90 -10.07
CA ARG A 54 5.77 -18.33 -9.10
C ARG A 54 5.51 -19.28 -7.91
N SER A 55 5.41 -20.57 -8.19
CA SER A 55 4.98 -21.58 -7.21
C SER A 55 6.12 -22.38 -6.60
N VAL A 56 7.28 -22.43 -7.27
CA VAL A 56 8.42 -23.28 -6.91
C VAL A 56 9.72 -22.60 -7.36
N ARG A 57 10.77 -22.72 -6.55
CA ARG A 57 12.15 -22.47 -6.98
C ARG A 57 12.91 -23.78 -7.09
N SER A 58 13.75 -23.88 -8.10
CA SER A 58 14.59 -25.05 -8.36
C SER A 58 16.03 -24.62 -8.58
N PHE A 59 16.96 -25.32 -7.95
CA PHE A 59 18.40 -25.18 -8.15
C PHE A 59 18.95 -26.54 -8.56
N THR A 60 19.52 -26.61 -9.75
CA THR A 60 20.26 -27.78 -10.21
C THR A 60 21.72 -27.39 -10.32
N THR A 61 22.58 -28.05 -9.56
CA THR A 61 24.03 -27.82 -9.59
C THR A 61 24.72 -29.12 -9.95
N VAL A 62 25.67 -29.04 -10.88
CA VAL A 62 26.55 -30.14 -11.26
C VAL A 62 27.98 -29.70 -11.02
N ASP A 63 28.70 -30.46 -10.21
CA ASP A 63 30.11 -30.23 -9.90
C ASP A 63 30.92 -31.43 -10.39
N ALA A 64 31.81 -31.21 -11.35
CA ALA A 64 32.63 -32.23 -11.97
C ALA A 64 34.12 -31.93 -11.71
N PRO A 65 34.72 -32.47 -10.64
CA PRO A 65 36.14 -32.31 -10.36
C PRO A 65 37.00 -33.16 -11.30
N SER A 66 38.23 -32.73 -11.58
CA SER A 66 39.18 -33.41 -12.47
C SER A 66 39.68 -34.78 -12.02
N GLY A 67 39.47 -35.13 -10.74
CA GLY A 67 40.02 -36.34 -10.12
C GLY A 67 38.98 -37.22 -9.43
N GLY A 68 37.69 -36.98 -9.66
CA GLY A 68 36.60 -37.68 -8.98
C GLY A 68 35.32 -37.72 -9.82
N PRO A 69 34.29 -38.44 -9.34
CA PRO A 69 33.01 -38.49 -10.03
C PRO A 69 32.33 -37.12 -10.00
N ALA A 70 31.56 -36.81 -11.04
CA ALA A 70 30.68 -35.65 -11.04
C ALA A 70 29.52 -35.87 -10.06
N ALA A 71 29.17 -34.82 -9.32
CA ALA A 71 28.03 -34.80 -8.42
C ALA A 71 26.93 -33.91 -9.02
N LEU A 72 25.68 -34.36 -8.96
CA LEU A 72 24.52 -33.57 -9.29
C LEU A 72 23.68 -33.39 -8.02
N THR A 73 23.37 -32.15 -7.70
CA THR A 73 22.44 -31.79 -6.63
C THR A 73 21.26 -31.06 -7.23
N GLN A 74 20.05 -31.52 -6.91
CA GLN A 74 18.81 -30.82 -7.25
C GLN A 74 18.06 -30.47 -5.98
N MET A 75 17.80 -29.18 -5.79
CA MET A 75 16.97 -28.66 -4.72
C MET A 75 15.71 -28.06 -5.32
N VAL A 76 14.55 -28.55 -4.91
CA VAL A 76 13.24 -27.99 -5.27
C VAL A 76 12.57 -27.51 -3.99
N GLN A 77 12.14 -26.25 -3.97
CA GLN A 77 11.47 -25.68 -2.82
C GLN A 77 10.22 -24.91 -3.25
N GLY A 78 9.18 -25.06 -2.45
CA GLY A 78 7.95 -24.30 -2.53
C GLY A 78 7.12 -24.60 -1.30
N SER A 79 6.00 -23.90 -1.17
CA SER A 79 5.09 -24.07 -0.05
C SER A 79 3.64 -24.05 -0.50
N VAL A 80 2.82 -24.81 0.21
CA VAL A 80 1.36 -24.82 0.07
C VAL A 80 0.77 -23.97 1.19
N LEU A 81 -0.09 -23.03 0.83
CA LEU A 81 -0.81 -22.17 1.77
C LEU A 81 -2.29 -22.50 1.69
N TYR A 82 -2.88 -22.91 2.81
CA TYR A 82 -4.32 -23.09 2.94
C TYR A 82 -4.90 -21.95 3.78
N ASP A 83 -5.85 -21.24 3.20
CA ASP A 83 -6.65 -20.23 3.88
C ASP A 83 -8.03 -20.82 4.19
N ARG A 84 -8.29 -21.05 5.48
CA ARG A 84 -9.57 -21.59 5.94
C ARG A 84 -10.72 -20.60 5.77
N GLY A 85 -10.46 -19.29 5.91
CA GLY A 85 -11.49 -18.26 5.82
C GLY A 85 -12.01 -18.11 4.39
N ALA A 86 -11.12 -18.18 3.41
CA ALA A 86 -11.46 -18.13 1.99
C ALA A 86 -11.72 -19.51 1.36
N GLY A 87 -11.46 -20.61 2.08
CA GLY A 87 -11.55 -21.96 1.53
C GLY A 87 -10.60 -22.22 0.35
N SER A 88 -9.47 -21.53 0.29
CA SER A 88 -8.59 -21.50 -0.88
C SER A 88 -7.20 -22.09 -0.62
N VAL A 89 -6.58 -22.63 -1.66
CA VAL A 89 -5.20 -23.15 -1.65
C VAL A 89 -4.37 -22.35 -2.63
N SER A 90 -3.14 -21.98 -2.23
CA SER A 90 -2.18 -21.32 -3.12
C SER A 90 -0.78 -21.88 -2.93
N LEU A 91 0.06 -21.69 -3.96
CA LEU A 91 1.45 -22.14 -3.97
C LEU A 91 2.39 -20.94 -4.02
N VAL A 92 3.49 -21.01 -3.29
CA VAL A 92 4.53 -19.97 -3.29
C VAL A 92 5.92 -20.60 -3.39
N ALA A 93 6.81 -19.98 -4.15
CA ALA A 93 8.16 -20.51 -4.43
C ALA A 93 9.15 -20.46 -3.26
N GLY A 94 8.85 -19.69 -2.21
CA GLY A 94 9.68 -19.56 -1.01
C GLY A 94 9.24 -20.47 0.13
N PRO A 95 10.10 -20.63 1.16
CA PRO A 95 9.64 -21.18 2.43
C PRO A 95 8.54 -20.27 3.03
N SER A 96 7.42 -20.87 3.40
CA SER A 96 6.31 -20.16 4.05
C SER A 96 6.37 -20.21 5.58
N LEU A 97 7.21 -21.10 6.13
CA LEU A 97 7.41 -21.20 7.57
C LEU A 97 8.00 -19.90 8.10
N GLN A 98 7.49 -19.43 9.23
CA GLN A 98 7.85 -18.15 9.86
C GLN A 98 7.47 -16.91 9.05
N ARG A 99 6.46 -17.01 8.17
CA ARG A 99 5.84 -15.86 7.50
C ARG A 99 4.38 -15.74 7.90
N ALA A 100 3.85 -14.53 7.84
CA ALA A 100 2.45 -14.27 8.12
C ALA A 100 1.70 -13.88 6.84
N GLY A 101 0.39 -14.09 6.88
CA GLY A 101 -0.53 -13.58 5.89
C GLY A 101 -1.61 -12.72 6.53
N VAL A 102 -2.22 -11.85 5.73
CA VAL A 102 -3.43 -11.10 6.08
C VAL A 102 -4.43 -11.33 4.96
N ALA A 103 -5.65 -11.71 5.30
CA ALA A 103 -6.71 -11.96 4.34
C ALA A 103 -8.05 -11.46 4.87
N GLY A 104 -8.96 -11.13 3.97
CA GLY A 104 -10.30 -10.69 4.34
C GLY A 104 -11.01 -10.07 3.15
N ARG A 105 -11.98 -9.21 3.43
CA ARG A 105 -12.78 -8.52 2.41
C ARG A 105 -12.69 -7.01 2.59
N VAL A 106 -12.56 -6.27 1.49
CA VAL A 106 -12.85 -4.84 1.42
C VAL A 106 -14.29 -4.67 0.97
N PHE A 107 -15.09 -3.93 1.73
CA PHE A 107 -16.52 -3.81 1.48
C PHE A 107 -17.06 -2.43 1.86
N LEU A 108 -18.19 -2.08 1.26
CA LEU A 108 -18.93 -0.86 1.55
C LEU A 108 -19.86 -1.10 2.75
N ASP A 109 -19.45 -0.59 3.91
CA ASP A 109 -20.16 -0.64 5.18
C ASP A 109 -21.24 0.45 5.20
N ALA A 110 -22.44 0.10 4.75
CA ALA A 110 -23.52 1.05 4.55
C ALA A 110 -24.19 1.44 5.88
N ASN A 111 -24.14 0.55 6.88
CA ASN A 111 -24.75 0.78 8.19
C ASN A 111 -23.76 1.29 9.25
N GLY A 112 -22.46 1.30 8.93
CA GLY A 112 -21.38 1.83 9.76
C GLY A 112 -21.01 0.94 10.95
N ASN A 113 -21.33 -0.36 10.92
CA ASN A 113 -21.10 -1.26 12.06
C ASN A 113 -19.70 -1.92 12.04
N GLY A 114 -18.92 -1.71 10.98
CA GLY A 114 -17.57 -2.23 10.79
C GLY A 114 -17.49 -3.72 10.49
N ARG A 115 -18.61 -4.38 10.19
CA ARG A 115 -18.70 -5.82 9.89
C ARG A 115 -19.36 -6.01 8.54
N TYR A 116 -18.92 -7.02 7.81
CA TYR A 116 -19.54 -7.36 6.54
C TYR A 116 -20.92 -7.99 6.76
N ASP A 117 -21.97 -7.32 6.27
CA ASP A 117 -23.35 -7.79 6.34
C ASP A 117 -23.88 -8.28 4.98
N VAL A 118 -24.95 -9.08 5.03
CA VAL A 118 -25.61 -9.58 3.82
C VAL A 118 -26.19 -8.40 3.03
N GLY A 119 -25.81 -8.33 1.76
CA GLY A 119 -26.23 -7.25 0.84
C GLY A 119 -25.21 -6.12 0.71
N GLU A 120 -24.17 -6.10 1.54
CA GLU A 120 -23.08 -5.14 1.39
C GLU A 120 -22.18 -5.50 0.21
N GLN A 121 -21.76 -4.46 -0.52
CA GLN A 121 -20.98 -4.61 -1.73
C GLN A 121 -19.50 -4.78 -1.38
N GLY A 122 -18.90 -5.86 -1.90
CA GLY A 122 -17.44 -5.99 -1.93
C GLY A 122 -16.81 -5.06 -2.96
N LEU A 123 -15.69 -4.42 -2.60
CA LEU A 123 -15.04 -3.41 -3.43
C LEU A 123 -13.84 -4.01 -4.18
N PRO A 124 -13.89 -4.07 -5.52
CA PRO A 124 -12.83 -4.67 -6.31
C PRO A 124 -11.67 -3.71 -6.57
N ARG A 125 -10.51 -4.27 -6.92
CA ARG A 125 -9.31 -3.54 -7.35
C ARG A 125 -8.78 -2.52 -6.34
N VAL A 126 -9.19 -2.62 -5.08
CA VAL A 126 -8.61 -1.85 -3.98
C VAL A 126 -7.24 -2.43 -3.69
N ARG A 127 -6.20 -1.58 -3.65
CA ARG A 127 -4.85 -2.00 -3.32
C ARG A 127 -4.62 -1.89 -1.81
N ILE A 128 -4.30 -3.02 -1.20
CA ILE A 128 -3.99 -3.17 0.21
C ILE A 128 -2.49 -3.30 0.36
N GLN A 129 -1.88 -2.42 1.14
CA GLN A 129 -0.46 -2.45 1.47
C GLN A 129 -0.28 -2.87 2.93
N VAL A 130 0.56 -3.87 3.16
CA VAL A 130 0.92 -4.36 4.49
C VAL A 130 2.45 -4.37 4.58
N GLY A 131 3.02 -3.34 5.21
CA GLY A 131 4.46 -3.11 5.21
C GLY A 131 5.02 -2.95 3.79
N SER A 132 5.92 -3.86 3.39
CA SER A 132 6.56 -3.85 2.07
C SER A 132 5.82 -4.68 1.01
N VAL A 133 4.75 -5.40 1.36
CA VAL A 133 4.00 -6.25 0.44
C VAL A 133 2.61 -5.66 0.17
N SER A 134 2.06 -5.94 -1.01
CA SER A 134 0.74 -5.44 -1.39
C SER A 134 -0.02 -6.45 -2.24
N ALA A 135 -1.35 -6.39 -2.17
CA ALA A 135 -2.25 -7.15 -3.04
C ALA A 135 -3.45 -6.29 -3.47
N TYR A 136 -4.20 -6.77 -4.46
CA TYR A 136 -5.46 -6.17 -4.89
C TYR A 136 -6.64 -7.05 -4.47
N SER A 137 -7.76 -6.42 -4.14
CA SER A 137 -9.03 -7.14 -3.95
C SER A 137 -9.62 -7.61 -5.28
N ASP A 138 -10.28 -8.78 -5.26
CA ASP A 138 -10.96 -9.37 -6.41
C ASP A 138 -12.36 -8.77 -6.67
N SER A 139 -13.11 -9.32 -7.63
CA SER A 139 -14.47 -8.85 -7.97
C SER A 139 -15.47 -8.91 -6.82
N SER A 140 -15.22 -9.74 -5.80
CA SER A 140 -16.03 -9.83 -4.59
C SER A 140 -15.49 -8.96 -3.46
N GLY A 141 -14.38 -8.24 -3.67
CA GLY A 141 -13.68 -7.50 -2.62
C GLY A 141 -12.77 -8.36 -1.74
N SER A 142 -12.63 -9.65 -2.00
CA SER A 142 -11.75 -10.53 -1.21
C SER A 142 -10.29 -10.23 -1.55
N TYR A 143 -9.42 -10.24 -0.54
CA TYR A 143 -8.00 -9.98 -0.72
C TYR A 143 -7.14 -10.93 0.13
N ARG A 144 -5.88 -11.07 -0.30
CA ARG A 144 -4.89 -11.87 0.41
C ARG A 144 -3.49 -11.31 0.21
N VAL A 145 -2.87 -10.87 1.30
CA VAL A 145 -1.48 -10.43 1.35
C VAL A 145 -0.67 -11.52 2.04
N TRP A 146 0.33 -12.04 1.35
CA TRP A 146 1.26 -13.04 1.88
C TRP A 146 2.65 -12.43 2.01
N ASP A 147 3.53 -13.15 2.72
CA ASP A 147 4.93 -12.78 2.89
C ASP A 147 5.10 -11.54 3.78
N VAL A 148 4.24 -11.41 4.79
CA VAL A 148 4.33 -10.39 5.84
C VAL A 148 5.32 -10.87 6.90
N VAL A 149 6.16 -9.96 7.40
CA VAL A 149 7.09 -10.22 8.51
C VAL A 149 6.26 -10.40 9.80
N PRO A 150 6.34 -11.56 10.49
CA PRO A 150 5.61 -11.77 11.74
C PRO A 150 6.34 -11.16 12.95
N PHE A 151 5.64 -11.07 14.08
CA PHE A 151 6.14 -10.62 15.38
C PHE A 151 6.67 -9.17 15.44
N GLU A 152 6.53 -8.42 14.36
CA GLU A 152 6.86 -7.01 14.30
C GLU A 152 5.59 -6.20 14.00
N PRO A 153 5.44 -4.99 14.57
CA PRO A 153 4.37 -4.08 14.18
C PRO A 153 4.50 -3.71 12.71
N VAL A 154 3.51 -4.08 11.90
CA VAL A 154 3.45 -3.78 10.46
C VAL A 154 2.28 -2.85 10.18
N GLU A 155 2.54 -1.77 9.45
CA GLU A 155 1.48 -0.86 9.02
C GLU A 155 0.65 -1.47 7.88
N LEU A 156 -0.67 -1.43 8.02
CA LEU A 156 -1.62 -1.68 6.94
C LEU A 156 -2.26 -0.34 6.53
N ALA A 157 -2.25 -0.09 5.22
CA ALA A 157 -2.89 1.06 4.60
C ALA A 157 -3.57 0.67 3.28
N LEU A 158 -4.61 1.42 2.92
CA LEU A 158 -5.27 1.31 1.63
C LEU A 158 -4.81 2.45 0.72
N ASP A 159 -4.47 2.11 -0.52
CA ASP A 159 -4.04 3.10 -1.50
C ASP A 159 -5.26 3.82 -2.06
N SER A 160 -5.45 5.09 -1.68
CA SER A 160 -6.60 5.88 -2.13
C SER A 160 -6.66 6.09 -3.64
N LEU A 161 -5.54 5.96 -4.35
CA LEU A 161 -5.51 6.07 -5.81
C LEU A 161 -6.10 4.84 -6.51
N SER A 162 -6.29 3.74 -5.77
CA SER A 162 -6.91 2.52 -6.29
C SER A 162 -8.44 2.51 -6.19
N PHE A 163 -9.03 3.48 -5.48
CA PHE A 163 -10.47 3.51 -5.26
C PHE A 163 -11.22 3.95 -6.52
N GLU A 164 -12.32 3.28 -6.86
CA GLU A 164 -13.14 3.65 -8.03
C GLU A 164 -13.93 4.94 -7.79
N SER A 165 -14.23 5.27 -6.54
CA SER A 165 -14.91 6.50 -6.14
C SER A 165 -14.06 7.32 -5.17
N PRO A 166 -13.90 8.65 -5.37
CA PRO A 166 -13.21 9.53 -4.43
C PRO A 166 -14.01 9.76 -3.14
N LEU A 167 -15.26 9.30 -3.09
CA LEU A 167 -16.12 9.39 -1.92
C LEU A 167 -15.95 8.20 -0.98
N TRP A 168 -15.28 7.12 -1.41
CA TRP A 168 -15.02 5.99 -0.53
C TRP A 168 -13.92 6.33 0.47
N VAL A 169 -14.24 6.23 1.75
CA VAL A 169 -13.34 6.55 2.85
C VAL A 169 -13.16 5.30 3.71
N PRO A 170 -11.92 4.85 3.96
CA PRO A 170 -11.68 3.78 4.92
C PRO A 170 -12.15 4.21 6.31
N ALA A 171 -12.93 3.36 6.99
CA ALA A 171 -13.36 3.64 8.37
C ALA A 171 -12.13 3.79 9.30
N VAL A 172 -11.06 3.04 9.00
CA VAL A 172 -9.76 3.14 9.65
C VAL A 172 -8.69 3.36 8.56
N PRO A 173 -8.14 4.58 8.41
CA PRO A 173 -7.26 4.92 7.29
C PRO A 173 -5.88 4.24 7.37
N ARG A 174 -5.41 3.95 8.59
CA ARG A 174 -4.14 3.28 8.87
C ARG A 174 -4.32 2.46 10.13
N MET A 175 -3.79 1.24 10.13
CA MET A 175 -3.75 0.40 11.32
C MET A 175 -2.39 -0.27 11.44
N VAL A 176 -2.01 -0.62 12.66
CA VAL A 176 -0.80 -1.39 12.93
C VAL A 176 -1.22 -2.79 13.32
N LEU A 177 -0.70 -3.78 12.61
CA LEU A 177 -0.94 -5.19 12.86
C LEU A 177 0.30 -5.79 13.53
N LEU A 178 0.09 -6.82 14.35
CA LEU A 178 1.16 -7.68 14.86
C LEU A 178 0.89 -9.11 14.36
N PRO A 179 1.27 -9.45 13.12
CA PRO A 179 0.89 -10.72 12.52
C PRO A 179 1.60 -11.91 13.18
N GLU A 180 0.85 -12.98 13.41
CA GLU A 180 1.40 -14.25 13.91
C GLU A 180 1.98 -15.08 12.75
N PRO A 181 3.09 -15.80 12.95
CA PRO A 181 3.66 -16.63 11.91
C PRO A 181 2.74 -17.83 11.57
N ASN A 182 2.91 -18.35 10.36
CA ASN A 182 2.29 -19.58 9.86
C ASN A 182 0.76 -19.54 9.77
N ARG A 183 0.15 -18.35 9.76
CA ARG A 183 -1.30 -18.22 9.58
C ARG A 183 -1.67 -16.95 8.81
N PHE A 184 -2.91 -16.94 8.33
CA PHE A 184 -3.57 -15.74 7.85
C PHE A 184 -4.34 -15.10 9.00
N THR A 185 -4.06 -13.84 9.31
CA THR A 185 -4.91 -13.00 10.13
C THR A 185 -6.12 -12.59 9.31
N ALA A 186 -7.31 -12.97 9.76
CA ALA A 186 -8.56 -12.54 9.15
C ALA A 186 -8.85 -11.08 9.54
N LEU A 187 -9.01 -10.21 8.54
CA LEU A 187 -9.23 -8.79 8.73
C LEU A 187 -10.09 -8.23 7.60
N ASP A 188 -11.34 -7.92 7.92
CA ASP A 188 -12.19 -7.20 6.98
C ASP A 188 -11.96 -5.69 7.09
N LEU A 189 -12.10 -5.00 5.96
CA LEU A 189 -11.73 -3.60 5.77
C LEU A 189 -12.98 -2.82 5.35
N PRO A 190 -13.73 -2.26 6.32
CA PRO A 190 -14.92 -1.47 6.05
C PRO A 190 -14.56 -0.12 5.42
N MET A 191 -15.27 0.20 4.35
CA MET A 191 -15.25 1.49 3.66
C MET A 191 -16.61 2.14 3.82
N VAL A 192 -16.65 3.44 4.11
CA VAL A 192 -17.89 4.20 4.21
C VAL A 192 -18.01 5.19 3.05
N ILE A 193 -19.24 5.57 2.69
CA ILE A 193 -19.47 6.66 1.74
C ILE A 193 -19.34 7.99 2.48
N GLY A 194 -18.38 8.79 2.07
CA GLY A 194 -18.28 10.19 2.48
C GLY A 194 -19.13 11.09 1.59
N GLY A 195 -19.66 12.16 2.16
CA GLY A 195 -20.33 13.23 1.45
C GLY A 195 -19.36 14.27 0.88
N VAL A 196 -19.95 15.25 0.19
CA VAL A 196 -19.27 16.44 -0.31
C VAL A 196 -19.64 17.63 0.56
N VAL A 197 -18.64 18.43 0.96
CA VAL A 197 -18.85 19.72 1.60
C VAL A 197 -18.44 20.79 0.60
N GLU A 198 -19.39 21.58 0.12
CA GLU A 198 -19.15 22.65 -0.84
C GLU A 198 -19.78 23.96 -0.40
N GLY A 199 -19.22 25.07 -0.89
CA GLY A 199 -19.67 26.39 -0.50
C GLY A 199 -18.90 27.52 -1.15
N MET A 200 -19.15 28.74 -0.67
CA MET A 200 -18.47 29.95 -1.14
C MET A 200 -18.02 30.82 0.04
N VAL A 201 -16.82 31.37 -0.07
CA VAL A 201 -16.33 32.44 0.78
C VAL A 201 -16.67 33.77 0.11
N VAL A 202 -17.42 34.61 0.81
CA VAL A 202 -17.88 35.90 0.28
C VAL A 202 -17.44 37.05 1.19
N ARG A 203 -17.35 38.24 0.63
CA ARG A 203 -17.22 39.51 1.33
C ARG A 203 -18.33 40.44 0.87
N GLY A 204 -18.97 41.12 1.83
CA GLY A 204 -20.03 42.09 1.57
C GLY A 204 -19.70 43.46 2.15
N ALA A 205 -19.79 44.50 1.32
CA ALA A 205 -20.00 45.88 1.76
C ALA A 205 -21.02 46.52 0.81
N GLY A 206 -22.21 46.88 1.31
CA GLY A 206 -23.20 47.64 0.53
C GLY A 206 -24.01 46.85 -0.52
N GLY A 207 -24.28 45.56 -0.31
CA GLY A 207 -25.28 44.80 -1.09
C GLY A 207 -24.75 43.99 -2.29
N ALA A 208 -23.52 44.21 -2.75
CA ALA A 208 -22.84 43.33 -3.70
C ALA A 208 -22.00 42.29 -2.96
N ARG A 209 -22.35 41.01 -3.11
CA ARG A 209 -21.57 39.88 -2.57
C ARG A 209 -20.44 39.54 -3.53
N GLN A 210 -19.21 39.67 -3.08
CA GLN A 210 -18.02 39.33 -3.87
C GLN A 210 -17.36 38.07 -3.33
N GLY A 211 -17.12 37.09 -4.19
CA GLY A 211 -16.35 35.88 -3.84
C GLY A 211 -14.89 36.20 -3.52
N VAL A 212 -14.34 35.53 -2.51
CA VAL A 212 -12.95 35.75 -2.05
C VAL A 212 -12.13 34.47 -2.17
N GLY A 213 -11.20 34.48 -3.12
CA GLY A 213 -10.30 33.35 -3.37
C GLY A 213 -9.06 33.31 -2.50
N GLY A 214 -8.43 32.13 -2.44
CA GLY A 214 -7.19 31.91 -1.68
C GLY A 214 -7.38 31.87 -0.17
N VAL A 215 -8.61 31.73 0.31
CA VAL A 215 -8.93 31.74 1.74
C VAL A 215 -8.83 30.31 2.29
N GLY A 216 -7.90 30.13 3.23
CA GLY A 216 -7.74 28.86 3.95
C GLY A 216 -8.87 28.63 4.94
N LEU A 217 -9.66 27.59 4.70
CA LEU A 217 -10.74 27.09 5.55
C LEU A 217 -10.29 25.82 6.30
N VAL A 218 -10.83 25.64 7.50
CA VAL A 218 -10.57 24.52 8.38
C VAL A 218 -11.90 23.87 8.74
N LEU A 219 -12.11 22.66 8.25
CA LEU A 219 -13.20 21.78 8.66
C LEU A 219 -12.74 20.95 9.86
N THR A 220 -13.44 21.08 10.99
CA THR A 220 -13.15 20.36 12.23
C THR A 220 -14.31 19.44 12.59
N GLU A 221 -14.06 18.13 12.70
CA GLU A 221 -15.05 17.20 13.24
C GLU A 221 -15.19 17.43 14.76
N ARG A 222 -16.41 17.60 15.27
CA ARG A 222 -16.63 17.99 16.67
C ARG A 222 -16.26 16.90 17.66
N ARG A 223 -16.47 15.63 17.31
CA ARG A 223 -16.20 14.49 18.20
C ARG A 223 -14.72 14.12 18.23
N SER A 224 -14.13 13.82 17.08
CA SER A 224 -12.72 13.39 16.99
C SER A 224 -11.71 14.55 17.07
N ARG A 225 -12.17 15.80 16.86
CA ARG A 225 -11.32 16.99 16.67
C ARG A 225 -10.38 16.90 15.46
N LYS A 226 -10.60 15.93 14.56
CA LYS A 226 -9.84 15.81 13.30
C LYS A 226 -10.09 17.05 12.44
N ARG A 227 -9.00 17.62 11.91
CA ARG A 227 -9.02 18.83 11.09
C ARG A 227 -8.67 18.49 9.66
N ARG A 228 -9.38 19.11 8.72
CA ARG A 228 -9.08 19.11 7.28
C ARG A 228 -9.01 20.54 6.81
N MET A 229 -8.02 20.84 5.98
CA MET A 229 -7.85 22.17 5.40
C MET A 229 -8.29 22.16 3.95
N VAL A 230 -8.93 23.23 3.51
CA VAL A 230 -9.29 23.48 2.11
C VAL A 230 -9.04 24.96 1.81
N THR A 231 -8.68 25.29 0.59
CA THR A 231 -8.50 26.68 0.16
C THR A 231 -9.58 27.02 -0.85
N SER A 232 -10.18 28.19 -0.76
CA SER A 232 -11.13 28.64 -1.78
C SER A 232 -10.45 28.92 -3.13
N PHE A 233 -11.15 28.58 -4.21
CA PHE A 233 -10.79 28.92 -5.58
C PHE A 233 -10.89 30.43 -5.82
N THR A 234 -10.42 30.91 -6.97
CA THR A 234 -10.35 32.34 -7.31
C THR A 234 -11.70 33.07 -7.20
N ASP A 235 -12.80 32.38 -7.46
CA ASP A 235 -14.18 32.89 -7.36
C ASP A 235 -14.78 32.78 -5.96
N GLY A 236 -14.02 32.31 -4.97
CA GLY A 236 -14.45 32.08 -3.61
C GLY A 236 -15.09 30.72 -3.37
N SER A 237 -15.36 29.91 -4.39
CA SER A 237 -15.92 28.56 -4.20
C SER A 237 -14.92 27.64 -3.47
N PHE A 238 -15.40 26.59 -2.81
CA PHE A 238 -14.57 25.52 -2.26
C PHE A 238 -15.35 24.21 -2.24
N TYR A 239 -14.64 23.08 -2.30
CA TYR A 239 -15.23 21.78 -2.03
C TYR A 239 -14.26 20.82 -1.35
N LEU A 240 -14.80 19.91 -0.54
CA LEU A 240 -14.10 18.82 0.14
C LEU A 240 -14.85 17.51 -0.12
N LEU A 241 -14.15 16.53 -0.69
CA LEU A 241 -14.69 15.20 -0.97
C LEU A 241 -14.42 14.23 0.18
N GLY A 242 -15.24 13.19 0.29
CA GLY A 242 -15.02 12.09 1.23
C GLY A 242 -15.08 12.57 2.69
N VAL A 243 -16.04 13.42 3.02
CA VAL A 243 -16.29 13.82 4.41
C VAL A 243 -17.29 12.84 5.01
N THR A 244 -16.87 12.04 5.98
CA THR A 244 -17.71 11.03 6.61
C THR A 244 -18.88 11.65 7.39
N ALA A 245 -19.86 10.83 7.75
CA ALA A 245 -20.96 11.28 8.60
C ALA A 245 -20.46 11.80 9.96
N GLY A 246 -21.10 12.86 10.46
CA GLY A 246 -20.77 13.45 11.74
C GLY A 246 -21.12 14.94 11.83
N GLU A 247 -20.77 15.51 12.98
CA GLU A 247 -20.99 16.92 13.30
C GLU A 247 -19.71 17.72 13.03
N TYR A 248 -19.84 18.79 12.25
CA TYR A 248 -18.70 19.57 11.78
C TYR A 248 -18.82 21.06 12.11
N GLU A 249 -17.66 21.70 12.23
CA GLU A 249 -17.50 23.14 12.27
C GLU A 249 -16.51 23.57 11.18
N LEU A 250 -16.95 24.44 10.27
CA LEU A 250 -16.12 25.07 9.25
C LEU A 250 -15.76 26.48 9.70
N SER A 251 -14.47 26.79 9.72
CA SER A 251 -13.93 28.08 10.15
C SER A 251 -12.87 28.57 9.16
N VAL A 252 -12.63 29.87 9.11
CA VAL A 252 -11.48 30.43 8.38
C VAL A 252 -10.24 30.35 9.28
N ASP A 253 -9.08 30.03 8.72
CA ASP A 253 -7.82 30.04 9.48
C ASP A 253 -7.57 31.45 10.04
N ALA A 254 -7.41 31.56 11.37
CA ALA A 254 -7.18 32.83 12.05
C ALA A 254 -5.97 33.60 11.50
N ARG A 255 -4.95 32.89 10.99
CA ARG A 255 -3.78 33.51 10.35
C ARG A 255 -4.14 34.22 9.06
N VAL A 256 -5.11 33.69 8.31
CA VAL A 256 -5.63 34.32 7.09
C VAL A 256 -6.43 35.55 7.48
N LEU A 257 -7.37 35.41 8.42
CA LEU A 257 -8.20 36.51 8.93
C LEU A 257 -7.36 37.71 9.41
N ASN A 258 -6.35 37.45 10.24
CA ASN A 258 -5.45 38.49 10.76
C ASN A 258 -4.66 39.19 9.65
N ARG A 259 -4.26 38.47 8.59
CA ARG A 259 -3.51 39.05 7.46
C ARG A 259 -4.37 39.96 6.60
N ILE A 260 -5.66 39.62 6.43
CA ILE A 260 -6.60 40.36 5.58
C ILE A 260 -7.43 41.39 6.36
N GLY A 261 -7.24 41.50 7.67
CA GLY A 261 -8.01 42.43 8.52
C GLY A 261 -9.51 42.12 8.57
N MET A 262 -9.87 40.83 8.50
CA MET A 262 -11.27 40.39 8.49
C MET A 262 -11.56 39.48 9.67
N THR A 263 -12.84 39.33 9.96
CA THR A 263 -13.39 38.33 10.88
C THR A 263 -14.39 37.46 10.13
N ALA A 264 -14.61 36.23 10.61
CA ALA A 264 -15.58 35.30 10.03
C ALA A 264 -16.23 34.47 11.15
N ARG A 265 -17.53 34.23 11.04
CA ARG A 265 -18.24 33.36 11.99
C ARG A 265 -18.13 31.90 11.56
N PRO A 266 -17.74 30.96 12.45
CA PRO A 266 -17.75 29.53 12.14
C PRO A 266 -19.15 29.04 11.78
N ARG A 267 -19.24 28.12 10.81
CA ARG A 267 -20.48 27.47 10.37
C ARG A 267 -20.51 26.05 10.91
N ARG A 268 -21.63 25.67 11.54
CA ARG A 268 -21.85 24.32 12.06
C ARG A 268 -22.90 23.60 11.23
N PHE A 269 -22.68 22.33 10.94
CA PHE A 269 -23.60 21.49 10.18
C PHE A 269 -23.31 20.00 10.46
N ALA A 270 -24.26 19.16 10.10
CA ALA A 270 -24.15 17.71 10.17
C ALA A 270 -24.09 17.11 8.76
N ILE A 271 -23.43 15.96 8.63
CA ILE A 271 -23.43 15.12 7.43
C ILE A 271 -24.02 13.76 7.81
N SER A 272 -24.94 13.25 7.00
CA SER A 272 -25.59 11.94 7.21
C SER A 272 -24.79 10.81 6.54
N ALA A 273 -25.00 9.57 7.00
CA ALA A 273 -24.27 8.39 6.49
C ALA A 273 -24.67 7.95 5.07
N ALA A 274 -25.75 8.50 4.51
CA ALA A 274 -26.30 8.09 3.22
C ALA A 274 -25.57 8.71 2.01
N GLY A 275 -24.40 9.33 2.20
CA GLY A 275 -23.71 10.08 1.14
C GLY A 275 -24.40 11.40 0.77
N GLU A 276 -25.47 11.78 1.47
CA GLU A 276 -25.99 13.14 1.40
C GLU A 276 -24.91 14.07 1.94
N GLY A 277 -24.41 14.96 1.08
CA GLY A 277 -23.39 15.94 1.44
C GLY A 277 -23.85 16.90 2.52
N ALA A 278 -22.99 17.86 2.85
CA ALA A 278 -23.43 19.00 3.66
C ALA A 278 -24.63 19.70 2.99
N PRO A 279 -25.46 20.45 3.75
CA PRO A 279 -26.50 21.27 3.18
C PRO A 279 -25.94 22.12 2.02
N ALA A 280 -26.62 22.10 0.87
CA ALA A 280 -26.16 22.76 -0.34
C ALA A 280 -25.92 24.26 -0.11
N GLY A 281 -24.82 24.78 -0.67
CA GLY A 281 -24.53 26.22 -0.68
C GLY A 281 -24.08 26.79 0.66
N LEU A 282 -23.12 26.15 1.36
CA LEU A 282 -22.53 26.74 2.56
C LEU A 282 -21.86 28.09 2.24
N GLU A 283 -22.31 29.16 2.88
CA GLU A 283 -21.72 30.48 2.72
C GLU A 283 -20.90 30.85 3.96
N VAL A 284 -19.64 31.25 3.74
CA VAL A 284 -18.74 31.78 4.77
C VAL A 284 -18.50 33.26 4.50
N GLU A 285 -19.11 34.10 5.31
CA GLU A 285 -19.03 35.55 5.15
C GLU A 285 -17.85 36.15 5.92
N LEU A 286 -17.02 36.91 5.20
CA LEU A 286 -15.94 37.73 5.73
C LEU A 286 -16.44 39.14 5.98
N VAL A 287 -16.31 39.60 7.23
CA VAL A 287 -16.69 40.94 7.67
C VAL A 287 -15.43 41.69 8.07
N ALA A 288 -15.33 42.99 7.73
CA ALA A 288 -14.21 43.81 8.15
C ALA A 288 -14.08 43.77 9.68
N GLY A 289 -12.87 43.53 10.18
CA GLY A 289 -12.58 43.69 11.61
C GLY A 289 -12.54 45.17 11.93
N GLY A 290 -13.65 45.74 12.40
CA GLY A 290 -13.75 47.12 12.87
C GLY A 290 -14.08 47.16 14.35
N ASP A 291 -13.12 47.69 15.11
CA ASP A 291 -13.04 48.08 16.54
C ASP A 291 -13.58 47.15 17.64
#